data_AF-A0A257M1T5-F1
#
_entry.id   AF-A0A257M1T5-F1
#
_cell.length_a   1.000
_cell.length_b   1.000
_cell.length_c   1.000
_cell.angle_alpha   90.00
_cell.angle_beta   90.00
_cell.angle_gamma   90.00
#
_symmetry.space_group_name_H-M   'P 1'
#
loop_
_entity.id
_entity.type
_entity.pdbx_description
1 polymer ?
#
loop_
_entity_poly.entity_id
_entity_poly.type
_entity_poly.pdbx_seq_one_letter_code
_entity_poly.pdbx_strand_id
1 'polypeptide(L)'
;MARNLDEPPPRRPAYFWWLLANGLAICFAVFSWVICLHIFRHPENPRNYEILRKLKRLPELKRYSILEAPSAVSLGPKELYRKFYGFDDAGQKRLNEALLRNYLVNFERPLLLTYIEGNYRVEEVRPMGEADFFAPGFAVRGRAMVKPDELSPAVPYPVIIEYLFPTVDRAAFSWFKPGDTLSVSKVPNCAAVLHVSKVTVDGEQVLCV
;
A
#
# COMPACT_ATOMS: atom_id res chain seq x y z
N MET A 1 25.58 78.29 33.86
CA MET A 1 24.37 77.43 33.82
C MET A 1 24.57 76.44 32.68
N ALA A 2 24.87 75.18 33.00
CA ALA A 2 25.26 74.17 32.01
C ALA A 2 24.03 73.72 31.20
N ARG A 3 24.18 73.71 29.87
CA ARG A 3 23.18 73.28 28.89
C ARG A 3 23.14 71.76 28.92
N ASN A 4 22.06 71.16 29.41
CA ASN A 4 21.87 69.71 29.39
C ASN A 4 21.92 69.24 27.93
N LEU A 5 22.86 68.35 27.64
CA LEU A 5 23.04 67.71 26.34
C LEU A 5 21.78 66.92 26.01
N ASP A 6 21.32 67.10 24.77
CA ASP A 6 20.16 66.45 24.18
C ASP A 6 20.16 64.94 24.43
N GLU A 7 19.26 64.45 25.29
CA GLU A 7 18.97 63.02 25.36
C GLU A 7 18.41 62.60 24.00
N PRO A 8 19.01 61.60 23.32
CA PRO A 8 18.48 61.14 22.04
C PRO A 8 17.05 60.63 22.25
N PRO A 9 16.11 60.97 21.35
CA PRO A 9 14.72 60.61 21.51
C PRO A 9 14.59 59.09 21.70
N PRO A 10 13.72 58.62 22.61
CA PRO A 10 13.60 57.20 22.91
C PRO A 10 13.31 56.43 21.63
N ARG A 11 14.18 55.46 21.30
CA ARG A 11 14.01 54.59 20.13
C ARG A 11 12.66 53.88 20.26
N ARG A 12 11.72 54.20 19.38
CA ARG A 12 10.44 53.52 19.32
C ARG A 12 10.69 52.02 19.10
N PRO A 13 10.04 51.13 19.87
CA PRO A 13 10.16 49.70 19.63
C PRO A 13 9.79 49.38 18.19
N ALA A 14 10.50 48.42 17.59
CA ALA A 14 10.29 48.00 16.21
C ALA A 14 9.01 47.16 16.05
N TYR A 15 7.85 47.72 16.42
CA TYR A 15 6.56 47.01 16.48
C TYR A 15 6.17 46.34 15.16
N PHE A 16 6.49 46.96 14.03
CA PHE A 16 6.27 46.37 12.70
C PHE A 16 7.06 45.06 12.51
N TRP A 17 8.37 45.09 12.78
CA TRP A 17 9.23 43.91 12.65
C TRP A 17 8.85 42.82 13.66
N TRP A 18 8.44 43.22 14.86
CA TRP A 18 7.94 42.28 15.87
C TRP A 18 6.64 41.62 15.43
N LEU A 19 5.67 42.37 14.89
CA LEU A 19 4.42 41.83 14.37
C LEU A 19 4.67 40.92 13.16
N LEU A 20 5.55 41.32 12.25
CA LEU A 20 5.95 40.50 11.11
C LEU A 20 6.58 39.18 11.55
N ALA A 21 7.51 39.23 12.52
CA ALA A 21 8.16 38.03 13.05
C ALA A 21 7.14 37.07 13.69
N ASN A 22 6.20 37.58 14.48
CA ASN A 22 5.14 36.77 15.09
C ASN A 22 4.18 36.19 14.04
N GLY A 23 3.80 36.99 13.02
CA GLY A 23 2.98 36.52 11.91
C GLY A 23 3.64 35.36 11.16
N LEU A 24 4.93 35.51 10.81
CA LEU A 24 5.71 34.46 10.17
C LEU A 24 5.85 33.22 11.06
N ALA A 25 6.07 33.41 12.37
CA ALA A 25 6.15 32.30 13.32
C ALA A 25 4.83 31.51 13.41
N ILE A 26 3.67 32.19 13.41
CA ILE A 26 2.35 31.55 13.39
C ILE A 26 2.15 30.79 12.09
N CYS A 27 2.45 31.40 10.93
CA CYS A 27 2.35 30.72 9.63
C CYS A 27 3.24 29.48 9.59
N PHE A 28 4.49 29.58 10.08
CA PHE A 28 5.40 28.45 10.16
C PHE A 28 4.88 27.35 11.09
N ALA A 29 4.32 27.71 12.25
CA ALA A 29 3.74 26.74 13.19
C ALA A 29 2.57 25.98 12.56
N VAL A 30 1.64 26.70 11.92
CA VAL A 30 0.49 26.08 11.22
C VAL A 30 0.97 25.19 10.07
N PHE A 31 1.91 25.67 9.26
CA PHE A 31 2.44 24.93 8.12
C PHE A 31 3.19 23.65 8.57
N SER A 32 4.05 23.76 9.58
CA SER A 32 4.75 22.63 10.18
C SER A 32 3.76 21.60 10.73
N TRP A 33 2.70 22.04 11.40
CA TRP A 33 1.68 21.15 11.93
C TRP A 33 0.90 20.41 10.83
N VAL A 34 0.45 21.13 9.80
CA VAL A 34 -0.27 20.54 8.65
C VAL A 34 0.60 19.52 7.91
N ILE A 35 1.89 19.84 7.68
CA ILE A 35 2.83 18.92 7.05
C ILE A 35 3.02 17.66 7.88
N CYS A 36 3.23 17.80 9.19
CA CYS A 36 3.36 16.65 10.08
C CYS A 36 2.12 15.75 9.97
N LEU A 37 0.92 16.31 10.10
CA LEU A 37 -0.33 15.53 9.96
C LEU A 37 -0.44 14.83 8.60
N HIS A 38 -0.06 15.50 7.52
CA HIS A 38 -0.07 14.90 6.18
C HIS A 38 0.90 13.72 6.07
N ILE A 39 2.13 13.86 6.58
CA ILE A 39 3.14 12.79 6.57
C ILE A 39 2.65 11.57 7.35
N PHE A 40 2.12 11.76 8.56
CA PHE A 40 1.63 10.66 9.40
C PHE A 40 0.37 10.00 8.85
N ARG A 41 -0.52 10.75 8.20
CA ARG A 41 -1.80 10.23 7.68
C ARG A 41 -1.64 9.43 6.38
N HIS A 42 -0.58 9.67 5.63
CA HIS A 42 -0.34 9.09 4.31
C HIS A 42 0.96 8.27 4.24
N PRO A 43 1.11 7.19 5.04
CA PRO A 43 2.30 6.35 5.01
C PRO A 43 2.44 5.55 3.70
N GLU A 44 1.40 5.47 2.88
CA GLU A 44 1.42 4.82 1.55
C GLU A 44 2.29 5.57 0.52
N ASN A 45 2.59 6.85 0.75
CA ASN A 45 3.49 7.61 -0.12
C ASN A 45 4.95 7.26 0.20
N PRO A 46 5.77 6.83 -0.79
CA PRO A 46 7.16 6.42 -0.57
C PRO A 46 8.01 7.46 0.19
N ARG A 47 7.81 8.76 -0.07
CA ARG A 47 8.56 9.82 0.63
C ARG A 47 8.18 9.89 2.10
N ASN A 48 6.88 9.80 2.40
CA ASN A 48 6.37 9.83 3.78
C ASN A 48 6.81 8.57 4.53
N TYR A 49 6.71 7.40 3.88
CA TYR A 49 7.17 6.13 4.42
C TYR A 49 8.64 6.21 4.87
N GLU A 50 9.53 6.72 4.01
CA GLU A 50 10.95 6.87 4.32
C GLU A 50 11.20 7.82 5.51
N ILE A 51 10.46 8.92 5.59
CA ILE A 51 10.54 9.85 6.73
C ILE A 51 10.10 9.12 8.02
N LEU A 52 8.96 8.44 8.00
CA LEU A 52 8.44 7.71 9.16
C LEU A 52 9.37 6.56 9.58
N ARG A 53 9.99 5.88 8.61
CA ARG A 53 10.99 4.83 8.83
C ARG A 53 12.21 5.37 9.57
N LYS A 54 12.77 6.48 9.11
CA LYS A 54 13.94 7.13 9.74
C LYS A 54 13.61 7.64 11.15
N LEU A 55 12.39 8.13 11.36
CA LEU A 55 11.92 8.57 12.66
C LEU A 55 11.54 7.42 13.61
N LYS A 56 11.59 6.15 13.16
CA LYS A 56 11.11 4.97 13.90
C LYS A 56 9.68 5.13 14.40
N ARG A 57 8.82 5.74 13.57
CA ARG A 57 7.40 6.01 13.85
C ARG A 57 6.45 5.16 13.00
N LEU A 58 6.95 4.28 12.13
CA LEU A 58 6.12 3.32 11.43
C LEU A 58 5.54 2.30 12.43
N PRO A 59 4.27 1.89 12.28
CA PRO A 59 3.72 0.77 13.02
C PRO A 59 4.55 -0.49 12.77
N GLU A 60 4.83 -1.26 13.82
CA GLU A 60 5.42 -2.59 13.65
C GLU A 60 4.39 -3.51 12.98
N LEU A 61 4.79 -4.12 11.86
CA LEU A 61 3.92 -5.01 11.11
C LEU A 61 3.69 -6.30 11.92
N LYS A 62 2.42 -6.61 12.19
CA LYS A 62 2.01 -7.78 12.94
C LYS A 62 1.95 -8.98 12.00
N ARG A 63 2.61 -10.07 12.39
CA ARG A 63 2.40 -11.36 11.76
C ARG A 63 1.12 -11.97 12.33
N TYR A 64 0.12 -12.17 11.48
CA TYR A 64 -1.11 -12.81 11.87
C TYR A 64 -0.97 -14.33 11.80
N SER A 65 -1.34 -15.01 12.88
CA SER A 65 -1.69 -16.43 12.80
C SER A 65 -3.09 -16.58 12.20
N ILE A 66 -3.43 -17.80 11.79
CA ILE A 66 -4.75 -18.14 11.21
C ILE A 66 -5.91 -17.70 12.14
N LEU A 67 -5.70 -17.79 13.46
CA LEU A 67 -6.70 -17.47 14.48
C LEU A 67 -6.80 -15.97 14.78
N GLU A 68 -5.72 -15.23 14.56
CA GLU A 68 -5.62 -13.79 14.86
C GLU A 68 -5.89 -12.92 13.63
N ALA A 69 -5.87 -13.51 12.43
CA ALA A 69 -6.10 -12.81 11.19
C ALA A 69 -7.44 -12.06 11.23
N PRO A 70 -7.48 -10.76 10.84
CA PRO A 70 -8.71 -9.98 10.91
C PRO A 70 -9.81 -10.63 10.08
N SER A 71 -11.04 -10.59 10.61
CA SER A 71 -12.21 -11.11 9.90
C SER A 71 -12.48 -10.25 8.66
N ALA A 72 -12.34 -10.88 7.50
CA ALA A 72 -12.62 -10.27 6.21
C ALA A 72 -13.16 -11.32 5.24
N VAL A 73 -13.71 -10.80 4.14
CA VAL A 73 -14.32 -11.60 3.08
C VAL A 73 -13.23 -12.25 2.23
N SER A 74 -13.39 -13.55 1.99
CA SER A 74 -12.66 -14.29 0.96
C SER A 74 -13.40 -14.22 -0.36
N LEU A 75 -12.70 -13.88 -1.43
CA LEU A 75 -13.29 -13.79 -2.78
C LEU A 75 -12.55 -14.72 -3.73
N GLY A 76 -13.32 -15.48 -4.50
CA GLY A 76 -12.83 -16.24 -5.63
C GLY A 76 -12.61 -15.35 -6.86
N PRO A 77 -12.10 -15.91 -7.97
CA PRO A 77 -11.76 -15.12 -9.15
C PRO A 77 -12.96 -14.39 -9.77
N LYS A 78 -14.13 -15.02 -9.81
CA LYS A 78 -15.35 -14.41 -10.37
C LYS A 78 -15.77 -13.20 -9.54
N GLU A 79 -15.71 -13.31 -8.22
CA GLU A 79 -16.06 -12.23 -7.30
C GLU A 79 -15.03 -11.11 -7.30
N LEU A 80 -13.74 -11.44 -7.39
CA LEU A 80 -12.65 -10.46 -7.54
C LEU A 80 -12.86 -9.61 -8.80
N TYR A 81 -13.12 -10.26 -9.94
CA TYR A 81 -13.40 -9.57 -11.19
C TYR A 81 -14.59 -8.61 -11.05
N ARG A 82 -15.72 -9.11 -10.54
CA ARG A 82 -16.92 -8.27 -10.32
C ARG A 82 -16.66 -7.10 -9.37
N LYS A 83 -15.85 -7.30 -8.33
CA LYS A 83 -15.57 -6.27 -7.32
C LYS A 83 -14.64 -5.18 -7.84
N PHE A 84 -13.60 -5.56 -8.58
CA PHE A 84 -12.47 -4.67 -8.86
C PHE A 84 -12.36 -4.21 -10.32
N TYR A 85 -12.94 -4.93 -11.28
CA TYR A 85 -12.82 -4.57 -12.70
C TYR A 85 -13.56 -3.26 -13.05
N GLY A 86 -14.60 -2.91 -12.30
CA GLY A 86 -15.44 -1.72 -12.56
C GLY A 86 -14.80 -0.37 -12.23
N PHE A 87 -13.65 -0.33 -11.56
CA PHE A 87 -12.99 0.94 -11.20
C PHE A 87 -12.36 1.61 -12.43
N ASP A 88 -12.51 2.93 -12.52
CA ASP A 88 -11.74 3.78 -13.43
C ASP A 88 -10.32 4.03 -12.88
N ASP A 89 -9.43 4.63 -13.67
CA ASP A 89 -8.03 4.82 -13.28
C ASP A 89 -7.88 5.64 -11.99
N ALA A 90 -8.73 6.67 -11.82
CA ALA A 90 -8.73 7.52 -10.64
C ALA A 90 -9.24 6.77 -9.39
N GLY A 91 -10.32 5.99 -9.54
CA GLY A 91 -10.85 5.14 -8.48
C GLY A 91 -9.89 4.03 -8.08
N GLN A 92 -9.25 3.39 -9.06
CA GLN A 92 -8.25 2.34 -8.84
C GLN A 92 -7.04 2.88 -8.07
N LYS A 93 -6.53 4.06 -8.44
CA LYS A 93 -5.42 4.69 -7.70
C LYS A 93 -5.78 4.94 -6.23
N ARG A 94 -6.96 5.53 -5.98
CA ARG A 94 -7.45 5.78 -4.61
C ARG A 94 -7.67 4.49 -3.82
N LEU A 95 -8.17 3.45 -4.48
CA LEU A 95 -8.33 2.12 -3.89
C LEU A 95 -6.97 1.54 -3.49
N ASN A 96 -5.97 1.57 -4.38
CA ASN A 96 -4.63 1.05 -4.10
C ASN A 96 -3.95 1.82 -2.95
N GLU A 97 -4.08 3.15 -2.92
CA GLU A 97 -3.62 3.96 -1.79
C GLU A 97 -4.31 3.57 -0.48
N ALA A 98 -5.60 3.23 -0.51
CA ALA A 98 -6.34 2.79 0.66
C ALA A 98 -5.94 1.38 1.12
N LEU A 99 -5.75 0.44 0.18
CA LEU A 99 -5.32 -0.94 0.44
C LEU A 99 -3.92 -0.96 1.05
N LEU A 100 -2.96 -0.26 0.43
CA LEU A 100 -1.58 -0.19 0.91
C LEU A 100 -1.50 0.49 2.29
N ARG A 101 -2.22 1.60 2.48
CA ARG A 101 -2.30 2.25 3.80
C ARG A 101 -2.83 1.27 4.84
N ASN A 102 -3.89 0.53 4.52
CA ASN A 102 -4.49 -0.43 5.45
C ASN A 102 -3.50 -1.54 5.84
N TYR A 103 -2.71 -2.03 4.89
CA TYR A 103 -1.61 -2.97 5.18
C TYR A 103 -0.58 -2.39 6.15
N LEU A 104 -0.12 -1.16 5.88
CA LEU A 104 0.89 -0.47 6.69
C LEU A 104 0.43 -0.18 8.13
N VAL A 105 -0.89 -0.07 8.35
CA VAL A 105 -1.48 0.09 9.68
C VAL A 105 -2.09 -1.21 10.21
N ASN A 106 -1.58 -2.38 9.81
CA ASN A 106 -2.00 -3.69 10.34
C ASN A 106 -3.51 -3.96 10.19
N PHE A 107 -4.07 -3.63 9.03
CA PHE A 107 -5.46 -3.88 8.67
C PHE A 107 -6.49 -3.34 9.67
N GLU A 108 -6.21 -2.18 10.29
CA GLU A 108 -7.13 -1.47 11.19
C GLU A 108 -8.53 -1.22 10.59
N ARG A 109 -8.68 -1.27 9.26
CA ARG A 109 -9.96 -1.21 8.55
C ARG A 109 -10.30 -2.56 7.93
N PRO A 110 -10.97 -3.48 8.66
CA PRO A 110 -11.32 -4.81 8.15
C PRO A 110 -12.22 -4.79 6.90
N LEU A 111 -13.04 -3.75 6.74
CA LEU A 111 -13.93 -3.60 5.57
C LEU A 111 -13.20 -3.44 4.24
N LEU A 112 -11.95 -2.96 4.26
CA LEU A 112 -11.10 -2.86 3.06
C LEU A 112 -10.31 -4.14 2.80
N LEU A 113 -10.17 -5.00 3.81
CA LEU A 113 -9.43 -6.25 3.67
C LEU A 113 -10.24 -7.23 2.82
N THR A 114 -9.56 -7.84 1.86
CA THR A 114 -10.13 -8.88 0.99
C THR A 114 -9.08 -9.97 0.87
N TYR A 115 -9.48 -11.20 1.19
CA TYR A 115 -8.63 -12.36 0.96
C TYR A 115 -8.93 -12.98 -0.40
N ILE A 116 -7.90 -13.49 -1.05
CA ILE A 116 -8.00 -14.19 -2.33
C ILE A 116 -8.18 -15.68 -2.07
N GLU A 117 -9.06 -16.32 -2.84
CA GLU A 117 -9.18 -17.77 -2.91
C GLU A 117 -9.26 -18.24 -4.37
N GLY A 118 -8.93 -19.52 -4.59
CA GLY A 118 -9.08 -20.17 -5.89
C GLY A 118 -7.82 -20.87 -6.37
N ASN A 119 -7.91 -21.45 -7.56
CA ASN A 119 -6.81 -22.13 -8.22
C ASN A 119 -6.25 -21.24 -9.32
N TYR A 120 -4.93 -21.13 -9.36
CA TYR A 120 -4.23 -20.28 -10.31
C TYR A 120 -3.17 -21.12 -11.01
N ARG A 121 -3.15 -21.09 -12.34
CA ARG A 121 -2.07 -21.69 -13.13
C ARG A 121 -0.91 -20.71 -13.17
N VAL A 122 0.27 -21.15 -12.73
CA VAL A 122 1.49 -20.34 -12.74
C VAL A 122 1.88 -20.03 -14.18
N GLU A 123 2.03 -18.75 -14.50
CA GLU A 123 2.52 -18.26 -15.79
C GLU A 123 3.99 -17.89 -15.71
N GLU A 124 4.38 -17.21 -14.62
CA GLU A 124 5.73 -16.68 -14.43
C GLU A 124 6.12 -16.72 -12.96
N VAL A 125 7.41 -16.91 -12.68
CA VAL A 125 8.00 -16.82 -11.35
C VAL A 125 9.23 -15.92 -11.42
N ARG A 126 9.26 -14.87 -10.61
CA ARG A 126 10.33 -13.86 -10.64
C ARG A 126 10.89 -13.61 -9.24
N PRO A 127 12.22 -13.59 -9.04
CA PRO A 127 12.81 -13.12 -7.79
C PRO A 127 12.56 -11.61 -7.58
N MET A 128 12.28 -11.21 -6.34
CA MET A 128 12.12 -9.80 -5.98
C MET A 128 13.49 -9.13 -5.83
N GLY A 129 13.62 -7.94 -6.41
CA GLY A 129 14.81 -7.10 -6.34
C GLY A 129 14.70 -5.99 -5.30
N GLU A 130 15.72 -5.14 -5.20
CA GLU A 130 15.75 -4.03 -4.21
C GLU A 130 14.70 -2.94 -4.47
N ALA A 131 14.17 -2.86 -5.69
CA ALA A 131 13.09 -1.95 -6.05
C ALA A 131 11.70 -2.47 -5.66
N ASP A 132 11.58 -3.77 -5.38
CA ASP A 132 10.32 -4.38 -4.96
C ASP A 132 10.03 -4.04 -3.50
N PHE A 133 8.76 -3.76 -3.18
CA PHE A 133 8.35 -3.36 -1.84
C PHE A 133 8.61 -4.45 -0.78
N PHE A 134 8.52 -5.71 -1.18
CA PHE A 134 8.81 -6.88 -0.36
C PHE A 134 10.12 -7.51 -0.82
N ALA A 135 11.23 -7.12 -0.22
CA ALA A 135 12.52 -7.75 -0.45
C ALA A 135 13.17 -8.15 0.88
N PRO A 136 13.77 -9.35 0.98
CA PRO A 136 13.93 -10.39 -0.06
C PRO A 136 12.67 -11.27 -0.24
N GLY A 137 12.56 -11.92 -1.41
CA GLY A 137 11.47 -12.85 -1.71
C GLY A 137 11.35 -13.18 -3.20
N PHE A 138 10.20 -13.72 -3.61
CA PHE A 138 9.84 -13.91 -5.03
C PHE A 138 8.35 -13.68 -5.25
N ALA A 139 7.98 -13.34 -6.49
CA ALA A 139 6.61 -13.20 -6.95
C ALA A 139 6.25 -14.36 -7.88
N VAL A 140 5.02 -14.86 -7.75
CA VAL A 140 4.43 -15.86 -8.64
C VAL A 140 3.24 -15.22 -9.34
N ARG A 141 3.33 -15.09 -10.66
CA ARG A 141 2.21 -14.65 -11.49
C ARG A 141 1.37 -15.86 -11.86
N GLY A 142 0.08 -15.82 -11.54
CA GLY A 142 -0.84 -16.93 -11.79
C GLY A 142 -2.15 -16.49 -12.45
N ARG A 143 -2.58 -17.23 -13.47
CA ARG A 143 -3.88 -17.05 -14.15
C ARG A 143 -4.97 -17.83 -13.42
N ALA A 144 -6.07 -17.17 -13.08
CA ALA A 144 -7.20 -17.82 -12.46
C ALA A 144 -7.76 -18.94 -13.34
N MET A 145 -7.99 -20.10 -12.75
CA MET A 145 -8.60 -21.26 -13.38
C MET A 145 -9.95 -21.53 -12.70
N VAL A 146 -11.05 -21.35 -13.43
CA VAL A 146 -12.40 -21.48 -12.88
C VAL A 146 -13.13 -22.63 -13.57
N LYS A 147 -13.82 -23.46 -12.78
CA LYS A 147 -14.71 -24.49 -13.32
C LYS A 147 -16.08 -23.88 -13.64
N PRO A 148 -16.60 -24.06 -14.87
CA PRO A 148 -17.97 -23.67 -15.22
C PRO A 148 -19.02 -24.51 -14.46
N ASP A 149 -18.76 -25.80 -14.34
CA ASP A 149 -19.56 -26.80 -13.62
C ASP A 149 -18.64 -27.87 -13.00
N GLU A 150 -19.17 -28.81 -12.21
CA GLU A 150 -18.36 -29.83 -11.51
C GLU A 150 -17.69 -30.85 -12.44
N LEU A 151 -18.25 -31.06 -13.64
CA LEU A 151 -17.85 -32.09 -14.59
C LEU A 151 -16.91 -31.56 -15.68
N SER A 152 -16.88 -30.24 -15.86
CA SER A 152 -16.07 -29.56 -16.87
C SER A 152 -14.65 -29.28 -16.38
N PRO A 153 -13.66 -29.31 -17.28
CA PRO A 153 -12.31 -28.90 -16.95
C PRO A 153 -12.26 -27.42 -16.56
N ALA A 154 -11.31 -27.06 -15.69
CA ALA A 154 -11.10 -25.67 -15.32
C ALA A 154 -10.59 -24.87 -16.53
N VAL A 155 -11.24 -23.75 -16.81
CA VAL A 155 -10.89 -22.85 -17.91
C VAL A 155 -10.23 -21.58 -17.39
N PRO A 156 -9.31 -20.96 -18.16
CA PRO A 156 -8.75 -19.66 -17.81
C PRO A 156 -9.85 -18.60 -17.63
N TYR A 157 -9.68 -17.74 -16.64
CA TYR A 157 -10.57 -16.62 -16.35
C TYR A 157 -9.76 -15.31 -16.39
N PRO A 158 -10.34 -14.13 -16.76
CA PRO A 158 -9.62 -12.87 -16.94
C PRO A 158 -9.21 -12.20 -15.61
N VAL A 159 -8.62 -12.99 -14.72
CA VAL A 159 -8.02 -12.57 -13.45
C VAL A 159 -6.65 -13.20 -13.35
N ILE A 160 -5.65 -12.36 -13.12
CA ILE A 160 -4.27 -12.72 -12.81
C ILE A 160 -4.02 -12.30 -11.37
N ILE A 161 -3.22 -13.08 -10.65
CA ILE A 161 -2.66 -12.67 -9.37
C ILE A 161 -1.14 -12.54 -9.49
N GLU A 162 -0.57 -11.53 -8.84
CA GLU A 162 0.85 -11.47 -8.51
C GLU A 162 1.03 -11.80 -7.04
N TYR A 163 1.19 -13.10 -6.75
CA TYR A 163 1.30 -13.59 -5.39
C TYR A 163 2.72 -13.38 -4.86
N LEU A 164 2.84 -12.66 -3.76
CA LEU A 164 4.12 -12.28 -3.17
C LEU A 164 4.51 -13.26 -2.06
N PHE A 165 5.73 -13.80 -2.12
CA PHE A 165 6.31 -14.67 -1.10
C PHE A 165 7.55 -14.00 -0.49
N PRO A 166 7.39 -13.19 0.57
CA PRO A 166 8.52 -12.64 1.31
C PRO A 166 9.28 -13.78 2.00
N THR A 167 10.54 -13.98 1.64
CA THR A 167 11.38 -15.03 2.23
C THR A 167 12.86 -14.68 2.10
N VAL A 168 13.64 -15.10 3.09
CA VAL A 168 15.11 -15.03 3.05
C VAL A 168 15.73 -16.15 2.23
N ASP A 169 14.96 -17.23 1.98
CA ASP A 169 15.42 -18.36 1.17
C ASP A 169 15.36 -18.01 -0.32
N ARG A 170 16.51 -17.66 -0.88
CA ARG A 170 16.65 -17.33 -2.30
C ARG A 170 16.50 -18.54 -3.23
N ALA A 171 16.49 -19.77 -2.75
CA ALA A 171 16.28 -20.95 -3.59
C ALA A 171 14.79 -21.29 -3.75
N ALA A 172 13.92 -20.75 -2.88
CA ALA A 172 12.50 -21.06 -2.84
C ALA A 172 11.74 -20.69 -4.12
N PHE A 173 12.22 -19.72 -4.92
CA PHE A 173 11.58 -19.37 -6.19
C PHE A 173 11.57 -20.55 -7.18
N SER A 174 12.54 -21.48 -7.07
CA SER A 174 12.64 -22.67 -7.94
C SER A 174 11.61 -23.75 -7.62
N TRP A 175 10.88 -23.62 -6.51
CA TRP A 175 9.81 -24.55 -6.11
C TRP A 175 8.56 -24.42 -6.99
N PHE A 176 8.42 -23.31 -7.71
CA PHE A 176 7.34 -23.07 -8.64
C PHE A 176 7.87 -23.02 -10.06
N LYS A 177 7.12 -23.60 -10.99
CA LYS A 177 7.40 -23.59 -12.42
C LYS A 177 6.16 -23.16 -13.20
N PRO A 178 6.33 -22.49 -14.35
CA PRO A 178 5.22 -22.26 -15.27
C PRO A 178 4.47 -23.56 -15.58
N GLY A 179 3.14 -23.51 -15.50
CA GLY A 179 2.25 -24.67 -15.65
C GLY A 179 1.80 -25.29 -14.33
N ASP A 180 2.48 -25.02 -13.22
CA ASP A 180 2.06 -25.51 -11.90
C ASP A 180 0.71 -24.91 -11.48
N THR A 181 0.03 -25.58 -10.55
CA THR A 181 -1.20 -25.07 -9.94
C THR A 181 -0.93 -24.53 -8.55
N LEU A 182 -1.11 -23.23 -8.38
CA LEU A 182 -1.11 -22.53 -7.10
C LEU A 182 -2.53 -22.49 -6.54
N SER A 183 -2.79 -23.27 -5.48
CA SER A 183 -4.05 -23.19 -4.73
C SER A 183 -3.92 -22.17 -3.61
N VAL A 184 -4.78 -21.15 -3.65
CA VAL A 184 -4.83 -20.08 -2.66
C VAL A 184 -6.13 -20.21 -1.87
N SER A 185 -5.99 -20.20 -0.54
CA SER A 185 -7.10 -20.25 0.41
C SER A 185 -6.85 -19.25 1.54
N LYS A 186 -7.91 -18.76 2.20
CA LYS A 186 -7.75 -17.91 3.40
C LYS A 186 -6.95 -18.62 4.49
N VAL A 187 -7.13 -19.93 4.65
CA VAL A 187 -6.38 -20.75 5.60
C VAL A 187 -5.54 -21.76 4.82
N PRO A 188 -4.20 -21.79 5.00
CA PRO A 188 -3.40 -21.05 5.98
C PRO A 188 -2.86 -19.70 5.50
N ASN A 189 -3.09 -19.32 4.23
CA ASN A 189 -2.26 -18.33 3.56
C ASN A 189 -2.62 -16.87 3.88
N CYS A 190 -3.87 -16.58 4.27
CA CYS A 190 -4.38 -15.23 4.55
C CYS A 190 -3.97 -14.21 3.46
N ALA A 191 -4.07 -14.61 2.19
CA ALA A 191 -3.59 -13.87 1.04
C ALA A 191 -4.40 -12.58 0.81
N ALA A 192 -3.94 -11.47 1.36
CA ALA A 192 -4.62 -10.18 1.30
C ALA A 192 -4.34 -9.46 -0.02
N VAL A 193 -5.38 -8.87 -0.61
CA VAL A 193 -5.25 -7.96 -1.76
C VAL A 193 -4.60 -6.66 -1.31
N LEU A 194 -3.46 -6.31 -1.92
CA LEU A 194 -2.71 -5.08 -1.62
C LEU A 194 -2.75 -4.07 -2.76
N HIS A 195 -2.91 -4.53 -3.99
CA HIS A 195 -2.89 -3.70 -5.18
C HIS A 195 -3.83 -4.30 -6.23
N VAL A 196 -4.38 -3.45 -7.09
CA VAL A 196 -5.25 -3.85 -8.18
C VAL A 196 -4.86 -3.06 -9.42
N SER A 197 -4.78 -3.73 -10.57
CA SER A 197 -4.56 -3.09 -11.86
C SER A 197 -5.26 -3.80 -13.01
N LYS A 198 -5.38 -3.11 -14.14
CA LYS A 198 -5.81 -3.69 -15.41
C LYS A 198 -4.59 -3.81 -16.29
N VAL A 199 -4.34 -5.02 -16.77
CA VAL A 199 -3.22 -5.31 -17.67
C VAL A 199 -3.77 -5.88 -18.98
N THR A 200 -3.11 -5.59 -20.09
CA THR A 200 -3.48 -6.16 -21.39
C THR A 200 -2.64 -7.40 -21.62
N VAL A 201 -3.28 -8.54 -21.83
CA VAL A 201 -2.65 -9.83 -22.14
C VAL A 201 -3.31 -10.37 -23.40
N ASP A 202 -2.52 -10.63 -24.43
CA ASP A 202 -2.98 -11.12 -25.73
C ASP A 202 -4.13 -10.30 -26.36
N GLY A 203 -4.13 -8.98 -26.13
CA GLY A 203 -5.16 -8.06 -26.64
C GLY A 203 -6.42 -7.97 -25.78
N GLU A 204 -6.53 -8.76 -24.71
CA GLU A 204 -7.64 -8.70 -23.76
C GLU A 204 -7.23 -7.96 -22.48
N GLN A 205 -8.12 -7.10 -21.97
CA GLN A 205 -7.94 -6.52 -20.65
C GLN A 205 -8.29 -7.54 -19.57
N VAL A 206 -7.36 -7.76 -18.66
CA VAL A 206 -7.52 -8.68 -17.55
C VAL A 206 -7.23 -7.97 -16.24
N LEU A 207 -7.94 -8.38 -15.19
CA LEU A 207 -7.71 -7.87 -13.85
C LEU A 207 -6.42 -8.50 -13.31
N CYS A 208 -5.51 -7.70 -12.77
CA CYS A 208 -4.32 -8.15 -12.05
C CYS A 208 -4.41 -7.69 -10.60
N VAL A 209 -4.28 -8.64 -9.66
CA VAL A 209 -4.44 -8.43 -8.22
C VAL A 209 -3.22 -8.86 -7.44
#